data_AF-A0A2T5HQZ1-F1
#
_entry.id   AF-A0A2T5HQZ1-F1
#
_cell.length_a   1.000
_cell.length_b   1.000
_cell.length_c   1.000
_cell.angle_alpha   90.00
_cell.angle_beta   90.00
_cell.angle_gamma   90.00
#
_symmetry.space_group_name_H-M   'P 1'
#
loop_
_entity.id
_entity.type
_entity.pdbx_description
1 polymer ?
#
loop_
_entity_poly.entity_id
_entity_poly.type
_entity_poly.pdbx_seq_one_letter_code
_entity_poly.pdbx_strand_id
1 'polypeptide(L)'
;MPSNRLSRAVTLINKLPHALHTPALSLLFGSQVKFAGTAKVRVHQLTPNRADLSLANRRSVQNHINGVHAAAMALLAESATGFLVGMNVPDDKLPLIKSLKVDYLKRATGALHAAAILTPEQIEAIRTQEKGEVLVAVSITDEAGIEPIRCEMLWAWVSKKR
;
A
#
# COMPACT_ATOMS: atom_id res chain seq x y z
N MET A 1 16.16 -2.17 14.05
CA MET A 1 14.88 -2.40 13.34
C MET A 1 14.62 -3.90 13.32
N PRO A 2 13.45 -4.41 13.73
CA PRO A 2 13.12 -5.81 13.47
C PRO A 2 13.10 -5.96 11.95
N SER A 3 14.12 -6.64 11.43
CA SER A 3 14.42 -6.65 10.02
C SER A 3 13.67 -7.82 9.39
N ASN A 4 12.48 -7.56 8.85
CA ASN A 4 11.91 -8.52 7.91
C ASN A 4 12.62 -8.38 6.55
N ARG A 5 12.47 -9.36 5.65
CA ARG A 5 13.12 -9.36 4.33
C ARG A 5 12.78 -8.11 3.51
N LEU A 6 11.52 -7.67 3.57
CA LEU A 6 11.06 -6.49 2.84
C LEU A 6 11.77 -5.21 3.32
N SER A 7 11.85 -5.01 4.63
CA SER A 7 12.50 -3.85 5.26
C SER A 7 13.99 -3.77 4.93
N ARG A 8 14.68 -4.91 4.86
CA ARG A 8 16.07 -4.96 4.39
C ARG A 8 16.18 -4.53 2.93
N ALA A 9 15.31 -5.05 2.05
CA ALA A 9 15.31 -4.69 0.63
C ALA A 9 15.04 -3.20 0.41
N VAL A 10 14.05 -2.63 1.13
CA VAL A 10 13.73 -1.19 1.09
C VAL A 10 14.91 -0.35 1.59
N THR A 11 15.57 -0.78 2.68
CA THR A 11 16.76 -0.10 3.20
C THR A 11 17.90 -0.07 2.18
N LEU A 12 18.10 -1.16 1.42
CA LEU A 12 19.09 -1.20 0.33
C LEU A 12 18.69 -0.26 -0.82
N ILE A 13 17.42 -0.24 -1.21
CA ILE A 13 16.92 0.67 -2.26
C ILE A 13 17.10 2.13 -1.86
N ASN A 14 16.86 2.48 -0.59
CA ASN A 14 17.00 3.85 -0.10
C ASN A 14 18.46 4.35 -0.10
N LYS A 15 19.46 3.46 -0.25
CA LYS A 15 20.87 3.84 -0.45
C LYS A 15 21.21 4.20 -1.89
N LEU A 16 20.34 3.87 -2.85
CA LEU A 16 20.53 4.26 -4.25
C LEU A 16 20.30 5.77 -4.42
N PRO A 17 20.77 6.39 -5.53
CA PRO A 17 20.38 7.74 -5.90
C PRO A 17 18.86 7.91 -5.91
N HIS A 18 18.36 9.06 -5.45
CA HIS A 18 16.93 9.34 -5.28
C HIS A 18 16.10 9.07 -6.56
N ALA A 19 16.67 9.36 -7.74
CA ALA A 19 16.03 9.09 -9.03
C ALA A 19 15.68 7.60 -9.26
N LEU A 20 16.36 6.68 -8.56
CA LEU A 20 16.16 5.23 -8.65
C LEU A 20 15.23 4.67 -7.57
N HIS A 21 14.84 5.46 -6.57
CA HIS A 21 13.97 4.99 -5.48
C HIS A 21 12.64 4.49 -6.02
N THR A 22 11.87 5.35 -6.70
CA THR A 22 10.56 5.00 -7.25
C THR A 22 10.61 3.79 -8.19
N PRO A 23 11.47 3.71 -9.23
CA PRO A 23 11.49 2.55 -10.10
C PRO A 23 11.89 1.26 -9.37
N ALA A 24 12.87 1.31 -8.47
CA ALA A 24 13.30 0.12 -7.72
C ALA A 24 12.23 -0.36 -6.73
N LEU A 25 11.61 0.55 -5.97
CA LEU A 25 10.50 0.22 -5.06
C LEU A 25 9.30 -0.33 -5.83
N SER A 26 8.95 0.28 -6.96
CA SER A 26 7.83 -0.18 -7.79
C SER A 26 8.10 -1.56 -8.40
N LEU A 27 9.33 -1.86 -8.80
CA LEU A 27 9.72 -3.18 -9.30
C LEU A 27 9.65 -4.23 -8.20
N LEU A 28 10.21 -3.93 -7.02
CA LEU A 28 10.12 -4.80 -5.85
C LEU A 28 8.65 -5.10 -5.53
N PHE A 29 7.82 -4.07 -5.41
CA PHE A 29 6.41 -4.20 -5.10
C PHE A 29 5.65 -5.02 -6.15
N GLY A 30 5.77 -4.70 -7.43
CA GLY A 30 5.10 -5.41 -8.52
C GLY A 30 5.54 -6.87 -8.66
N SER A 31 6.74 -7.22 -8.19
CA SER A 31 7.22 -8.61 -8.14
C SER A 31 6.53 -9.44 -7.03
N GLN A 32 6.17 -8.80 -5.92
CA GLN A 32 5.52 -9.46 -4.78
C GLN A 32 4.00 -9.47 -4.94
N VAL A 33 3.43 -8.38 -5.44
CA VAL A 33 1.99 -8.21 -5.67
C VAL A 33 1.74 -8.10 -7.17
N LYS A 34 1.64 -9.26 -7.83
CA LYS A 34 1.53 -9.35 -9.30
C LYS A 34 0.40 -8.49 -9.87
N PHE A 35 -0.77 -8.46 -9.22
CA PHE A 35 -1.91 -7.68 -9.71
C PHE A 35 -1.65 -6.17 -9.66
N ALA A 36 -1.00 -5.68 -8.60
CA ALA A 36 -0.57 -4.29 -8.53
C ALA A 36 0.52 -3.96 -9.57
N GLY A 37 1.38 -4.92 -9.89
CA GLY A 37 2.30 -4.85 -11.03
C GLY A 37 1.60 -4.74 -12.38
N THR A 38 0.52 -5.51 -12.61
CA THR A 38 -0.33 -5.42 -13.81
C THR A 38 -1.01 -4.06 -13.91
N ALA A 39 -1.55 -3.55 -12.79
CA ALA A 39 -2.15 -2.22 -12.72
C ALA A 39 -1.12 -1.08 -12.83
N LYS A 40 0.18 -1.39 -12.74
CA LYS A 40 1.31 -0.43 -12.78
C LYS A 40 1.23 0.60 -11.65
N VAL A 41 0.88 0.13 -10.45
CA VAL A 41 0.98 0.91 -9.22
C VAL A 41 2.44 1.29 -8.99
N ARG A 42 2.71 2.56 -8.69
CA ARG A 42 4.06 3.06 -8.40
C ARG A 42 4.21 3.37 -6.93
N VAL A 43 5.32 2.95 -6.35
CA VAL A 43 5.69 3.24 -4.96
C VAL A 43 6.69 4.39 -4.98
N HIS A 44 6.34 5.51 -4.36
CA HIS A 44 7.18 6.72 -4.28
C HIS A 44 7.98 6.77 -3.00
N GLN A 45 7.35 6.39 -1.89
CA GLN A 45 7.98 6.36 -0.58
C GLN A 45 7.50 5.14 0.19
N LEU A 46 8.43 4.50 0.90
CA LEU A 46 8.11 3.46 1.87
C LEU A 46 9.06 3.57 3.07
N THR A 47 8.48 3.85 4.22
CA THR A 47 9.13 3.87 5.53
C THR A 47 8.34 2.99 6.49
N PRO A 48 8.85 2.73 7.72
CA PRO A 48 8.08 1.98 8.71
C PRO A 48 6.72 2.60 9.09
N ASN A 49 6.54 3.91 8.93
CA ASN A 49 5.33 4.62 9.35
C ASN A 49 4.51 5.19 8.20
N ARG A 50 5.01 5.17 6.96
CA ARG A 50 4.34 5.81 5.82
C ARG A 50 4.60 5.07 4.51
N ALA A 51 3.57 4.98 3.69
CA ALA A 51 3.68 4.53 2.30
C ALA A 51 2.95 5.50 1.38
N ASP A 52 3.63 5.98 0.34
CA ASP A 52 3.07 6.84 -0.70
C ASP A 52 3.12 6.13 -2.04
N LEU A 53 1.94 5.84 -2.60
CA LEU A 53 1.77 5.12 -3.85
C LEU A 53 0.93 5.95 -4.82
N SER A 54 1.01 5.63 -6.12
CA SER A 54 0.14 6.24 -7.12
C SER A 54 -0.32 5.26 -8.19
N LEU A 55 -1.43 5.59 -8.83
CA LEU A 55 -1.98 4.90 -9.98
C LEU A 55 -2.36 5.91 -11.06
N ALA A 56 -1.64 5.88 -12.19
CA ALA A 56 -1.98 6.71 -13.34
C ALA A 56 -3.24 6.20 -14.04
N ASN A 57 -4.12 7.11 -14.46
CA ASN A 57 -5.27 6.78 -15.30
C ASN A 57 -4.80 6.34 -16.69
N ARG A 58 -4.81 5.03 -16.95
CA ARG A 58 -4.37 4.41 -18.20
C ARG A 58 -5.38 3.38 -18.67
N ARG A 59 -5.40 3.09 -19.97
CA ARG A 59 -6.37 2.17 -20.60
C ARG A 59 -6.57 0.84 -19.85
N SER A 60 -5.50 0.23 -19.35
CA SER A 60 -5.56 -1.07 -18.67
C SER A 60 -6.27 -1.05 -17.30
N VAL A 61 -6.51 0.13 -16.72
CA VAL A 61 -7.18 0.29 -15.41
C VAL A 61 -8.37 1.24 -15.50
N GLN A 62 -8.83 1.56 -16.70
CA GLN A 62 -9.97 2.43 -16.93
C GLN A 62 -11.29 1.67 -16.78
N ASN A 63 -12.32 2.38 -16.33
CA ASN A 63 -13.70 1.96 -16.45
C ASN A 63 -14.29 2.37 -17.81
N HIS A 64 -15.56 2.01 -18.03
CA HIS A 64 -16.32 2.30 -19.25
C HIS A 64 -16.56 3.81 -19.52
N ILE A 65 -16.22 4.70 -18.58
CA ILE A 65 -16.27 6.16 -18.75
C ILE A 65 -14.88 6.80 -18.81
N ASN A 66 -13.83 6.01 -19.08
CA ASN A 66 -12.43 6.44 -19.18
C ASN A 66 -11.82 7.05 -17.89
N GLY A 67 -12.48 6.87 -16.74
CA GLY A 67 -11.92 7.17 -15.42
C GLY A 67 -11.22 5.96 -14.82
N VAL A 68 -10.53 6.12 -13.69
CA VAL A 68 -9.94 4.98 -12.97
C VAL A 68 -11.04 4.01 -12.51
N HIS A 69 -10.86 2.72 -12.78
CA HIS A 69 -11.82 1.68 -12.41
C HIS A 69 -11.95 1.57 -10.89
N ALA A 70 -13.17 1.41 -10.38
CA ALA A 70 -13.45 1.32 -8.94
C ALA A 70 -12.56 0.28 -8.23
N ALA A 71 -12.49 -0.94 -8.76
CA ALA A 71 -11.60 -1.98 -8.25
C ALA A 71 -10.11 -1.60 -8.28
N ALA A 72 -9.67 -0.79 -9.23
CA ALA A 72 -8.29 -0.31 -9.28
C ALA A 72 -8.01 0.78 -8.23
N MET A 73 -9.02 1.58 -7.86
CA MET A 73 -8.93 2.52 -6.74
C MET A 73 -8.82 1.76 -5.41
N ALA A 74 -9.66 0.73 -5.21
CA ALA A 74 -9.58 -0.15 -4.06
C ALA A 74 -8.22 -0.87 -3.99
N LEU A 75 -7.73 -1.39 -5.11
CA LEU A 75 -6.40 -2.01 -5.22
C LEU A 75 -5.29 -1.04 -4.81
N LEU A 76 -5.36 0.23 -5.19
CA LEU A 76 -4.36 1.22 -4.80
C LEU A 76 -4.34 1.42 -3.27
N ALA A 77 -5.52 1.53 -2.64
CA ALA A 77 -5.64 1.68 -1.20
C ALA A 77 -5.18 0.42 -0.43
N GLU A 78 -5.58 -0.77 -0.91
CA GLU A 78 -5.13 -2.06 -0.37
C GLU A 78 -3.62 -2.21 -0.50
N SER A 79 -3.06 -1.87 -1.67
CA SER A 79 -1.63 -1.91 -1.95
C SER A 79 -0.84 -1.01 -0.98
N ALA A 80 -1.27 0.24 -0.79
CA ALA A 80 -0.58 1.19 0.08
C ALA A 80 -0.56 0.72 1.54
N THR A 81 -1.72 0.28 2.04
CA THR A 81 -1.87 -0.16 3.43
C THR A 81 -1.20 -1.51 3.68
N GLY A 82 -1.34 -2.47 2.77
CA GLY A 82 -0.74 -3.80 2.88
C GLY A 82 0.78 -3.78 2.80
N PHE A 83 1.35 -2.94 1.93
CA PHE A 83 2.79 -2.82 1.83
C PHE A 83 3.40 -2.14 3.06
N LEU A 84 2.69 -1.17 3.66
CA LEU A 84 3.07 -0.55 4.92
C LEU A 84 3.01 -1.53 6.10
N VAL A 85 1.96 -2.37 6.18
CA VAL A 85 1.87 -3.44 7.19
C VAL A 85 2.98 -4.46 6.99
N GLY A 86 3.18 -4.92 5.75
CA GLY A 86 4.25 -5.86 5.39
C GLY A 86 5.65 -5.34 5.72
N MET A 87 5.87 -4.01 5.70
CA MET A 87 7.13 -3.38 6.10
C MET A 87 7.47 -3.59 7.59
N ASN A 88 6.47 -3.87 8.43
CA ASN A 88 6.63 -4.01 9.88
C ASN A 88 6.38 -5.42 10.41
N VAL A 89 5.63 -6.26 9.69
CA VAL A 89 5.31 -7.64 10.12
C VAL A 89 6.56 -8.53 10.10
N PRO A 90 6.92 -9.21 11.20
CA PRO A 90 8.04 -10.14 11.24
C PRO A 90 7.97 -11.30 10.23
N ASP A 91 9.13 -11.83 9.81
CA ASP A 91 9.23 -12.85 8.75
C ASP A 91 8.57 -14.20 9.12
N ASP A 92 8.29 -14.46 10.39
CA ASP A 92 7.58 -15.65 10.91
C ASP A 92 6.05 -15.50 10.89
N LYS A 93 5.52 -14.36 10.44
CA LYS A 93 4.09 -14.05 10.40
C LYS A 93 3.60 -13.72 8.99
N LEU A 94 2.30 -13.88 8.76
CA LEU A 94 1.62 -13.59 7.49
C LEU A 94 0.67 -12.41 7.66
N PRO A 95 0.88 -11.28 6.96
CA PRO A 95 -0.11 -10.23 6.86
C PRO A 95 -1.23 -10.65 5.91
N LEU A 96 -2.47 -10.48 6.33
CA LEU A 96 -3.67 -10.78 5.57
C LEU A 96 -4.68 -9.63 5.72
N ILE A 97 -5.30 -9.21 4.63
CA ILE A 97 -6.43 -8.29 4.71
C ILE A 97 -7.61 -9.05 5.33
N LYS A 98 -8.14 -8.54 6.44
CA LYS A 98 -9.29 -9.13 7.15
C LYS A 98 -10.60 -8.54 6.64
N SER A 99 -10.63 -7.22 6.47
CA SER A 99 -11.73 -6.53 5.81
C SER A 99 -11.24 -5.28 5.10
N LEU A 100 -11.92 -4.95 4.02
CA LEU A 100 -11.78 -3.67 3.33
C LEU A 100 -13.19 -3.11 3.11
N LYS A 101 -13.34 -1.81 3.34
CA LYS A 101 -14.55 -1.06 3.03
C LYS A 101 -14.15 0.16 2.23
N VAL A 102 -14.86 0.42 1.14
CA VAL A 102 -14.58 1.53 0.22
C VAL A 102 -15.89 2.25 -0.10
N ASP A 103 -15.99 3.49 0.34
CA ASP A 103 -17.11 4.37 0.01
C ASP A 103 -16.70 5.25 -1.18
N TYR A 104 -17.45 5.19 -2.28
CA TYR A 104 -17.19 5.97 -3.50
C TYR A 104 -17.99 7.26 -3.48
N LEU A 105 -17.33 8.36 -3.12
CA LEU A 105 -17.96 9.64 -2.83
C LEU A 105 -18.10 10.50 -4.08
N LYS A 106 -17.08 10.50 -4.94
CA LYS A 106 -17.00 11.33 -6.14
C LYS A 106 -16.31 10.59 -7.28
N ARG A 107 -16.52 11.06 -8.51
CA ARG A 107 -15.75 10.60 -9.67
C ARG A 107 -14.32 11.13 -9.56
N ALA A 108 -13.34 10.26 -9.77
CA ALA A 108 -11.94 10.62 -9.78
C ALA A 108 -11.54 11.34 -11.08
N THR A 109 -10.66 12.34 -10.95
CA THR A 109 -10.05 13.07 -12.07
C THR A 109 -8.58 12.72 -12.18
N GLY A 110 -8.16 12.21 -13.34
CA GLY A 110 -6.74 11.93 -13.60
C GLY A 110 -6.18 10.76 -12.78
N ALA A 111 -4.89 10.83 -12.46
CA ALA A 111 -4.22 9.86 -11.60
C ALA A 111 -4.69 9.95 -10.13
N LEU A 112 -4.44 8.86 -9.40
CA LEU A 112 -4.68 8.79 -7.96
C LEU A 112 -3.37 8.70 -7.19
N HIS A 113 -3.33 9.34 -6.04
CA HIS A 113 -2.29 9.21 -5.02
C HIS A 113 -2.88 8.57 -3.77
N ALA A 114 -2.11 7.71 -3.12
CA ALA A 114 -2.48 7.07 -1.86
C ALA A 114 -1.40 7.30 -0.82
N ALA A 115 -1.78 7.84 0.32
CA ALA A 115 -0.91 8.03 1.48
C ALA A 115 -1.44 7.21 2.65
N ALA A 116 -0.72 6.15 3.01
CA ALA A 116 -1.02 5.31 4.16
C ALA A 116 -0.07 5.60 5.33
N ILE A 117 -0.58 5.58 6.56
CA ILE A 117 0.17 5.91 7.77
C ILE A 117 -0.11 4.88 8.87
N LEU A 118 0.93 4.56 9.65
CA LEU A 118 0.84 3.82 10.92
C LEU A 118 1.35 4.69 12.07
N THR A 119 0.69 4.60 13.23
CA THR A 119 1.18 5.23 14.46
C THR A 119 2.32 4.41 15.09
N PRO A 120 3.15 5.00 15.96
CA PRO A 120 4.18 4.27 16.69
C PRO A 120 3.64 3.06 17.48
N GLU A 121 2.46 3.20 18.09
CA GLU A 121 1.80 2.15 18.88
C GLU A 121 1.35 1.00 17.99
N GLN A 122 0.80 1.30 16.80
CA GLN A 122 0.45 0.29 15.82
C GLN A 122 1.69 -0.46 15.31
N ILE A 123 2.78 0.25 15.03
CA ILE A 123 4.04 -0.35 14.60
C ILE A 123 4.58 -1.30 15.67
N GLU A 124 4.56 -0.87 16.94
CA GLU A 124 5.04 -1.68 18.05
C GLU A 124 4.17 -2.93 18.24
N ALA A 125 2.85 -2.80 18.16
CA ALA A 125 1.93 -3.93 18.22
C ALA A 125 2.21 -4.96 17.11
N ILE A 126 2.37 -4.50 15.86
CA ILE A 126 2.68 -5.37 14.71
C ILE A 126 3.98 -6.16 14.93
N ARG A 127 4.99 -5.52 15.52
CA ARG A 127 6.33 -6.10 15.71
C ARG A 127 6.39 -7.08 16.86
N THR A 128 5.65 -6.85 17.93
CA THR A 128 5.77 -7.59 19.20
C THR A 128 4.70 -8.65 19.39
N GLN A 129 3.47 -8.39 18.95
CA GLN A 129 2.35 -9.32 19.19
C GLN A 129 2.46 -10.55 18.30
N GLU A 130 2.11 -11.72 18.86
CA GLU A 130 2.07 -13.00 18.14
C GLU A 130 1.02 -12.99 17.01
N LYS A 131 -0.15 -12.42 17.30
CA LYS A 131 -1.24 -12.18 16.37
C LYS A 131 -1.95 -10.89 16.75
N GLY A 132 -2.56 -10.22 15.78
CA GLY A 132 -3.28 -8.99 16.04
C GLY A 132 -3.89 -8.42 14.77
N GLU A 133 -4.55 -7.28 14.94
CA GLU A 133 -5.25 -6.56 13.89
C GLU A 133 -4.88 -5.08 13.95
N VAL A 134 -4.83 -4.44 12.79
CA VAL A 134 -4.54 -3.02 12.65
C VAL A 134 -5.40 -2.42 11.55
N LEU A 135 -6.17 -1.39 11.90
CA LEU A 135 -6.84 -0.54 10.94
C LEU A 135 -5.85 0.52 10.46
N VAL A 136 -5.49 0.48 9.18
CA VAL A 136 -4.49 1.39 8.61
C VAL A 136 -5.18 2.63 8.06
N ALA A 137 -4.73 3.81 8.50
CA ALA A 137 -5.21 5.08 7.95
C ALA A 137 -4.67 5.26 6.53
N VAL A 138 -5.55 5.56 5.58
CA VAL A 138 -5.18 5.86 4.19
C VAL A 138 -6.06 6.97 3.62
N SER A 139 -5.45 7.95 2.95
CA SER A 139 -6.16 8.94 2.14
C SER A 139 -5.82 8.70 0.67
N ILE A 140 -6.84 8.81 -0.18
CA ILE A 140 -6.73 8.65 -1.63
C ILE A 140 -7.14 9.97 -2.27
N THR A 141 -6.22 10.66 -2.93
CA THR A 141 -6.52 11.93 -3.60
C THR A 141 -6.33 11.81 -5.10
N ASP A 142 -7.12 12.55 -5.87
CA ASP A 142 -6.99 12.66 -7.31
C ASP A 142 -6.19 13.91 -7.74
N GLU A 143 -6.00 14.11 -9.04
CA GLU A 143 -5.24 15.27 -9.56
C GLU A 143 -5.94 16.62 -9.32
N ALA A 144 -7.24 16.61 -9.04
CA ALA A 144 -7.99 17.80 -8.63
C ALA A 144 -7.88 18.08 -7.12
N GLY A 145 -7.12 17.28 -6.37
CA GLY A 145 -6.98 17.40 -4.92
C GLY A 145 -8.21 16.93 -4.15
N ILE A 146 -9.11 16.19 -4.79
CA ILE A 146 -10.34 15.67 -4.19
C ILE A 146 -10.05 14.26 -3.67
N GLU A 147 -10.70 13.87 -2.57
CA GLU A 147 -10.73 12.49 -2.10
C GLU A 147 -11.95 11.76 -2.69
N PRO A 148 -11.81 11.00 -3.80
CA PRO A 148 -12.95 10.38 -4.46
C PRO A 148 -13.47 9.14 -3.72
N ILE A 149 -12.62 8.50 -2.90
CA ILE A 149 -12.98 7.33 -2.10
C ILE A 149 -12.53 7.48 -0.65
N ARG A 150 -13.34 6.98 0.28
CA ARG A 150 -12.96 6.79 1.69
C ARG A 150 -12.77 5.31 1.96
N CYS A 151 -11.71 4.96 2.66
CA CYS A 151 -11.31 3.56 2.86
C CYS A 151 -11.13 3.21 4.33
N GLU A 152 -11.58 2.02 4.71
CA GLU A 152 -11.22 1.36 5.97
C GLU A 152 -10.52 0.04 5.64
N MET A 153 -9.22 -0.07 5.96
CA MET A 153 -8.38 -1.22 5.59
C MET A 153 -7.89 -1.95 6.85
N LEU A 154 -8.60 -3.01 7.24
CA LEU A 154 -8.28 -3.80 8.42
C LEU A 154 -7.38 -4.96 8.05
N TRP A 155 -6.15 -4.93 8.54
CA TRP A 155 -5.16 -5.98 8.35
C TRP A 155 -5.03 -6.82 9.61
N ALA A 156 -4.80 -8.11 9.44
CA ALA A 156 -4.45 -9.04 10.49
C ALA A 156 -3.07 -9.64 10.23
N TRP A 157 -2.37 -10.06 11.28
CA TRP A 157 -1.20 -10.91 11.14
C TRP A 157 -1.35 -12.16 11.99
N VAL A 158 -0.95 -13.30 11.42
CA VAL A 158 -1.02 -14.61 12.05
C VAL A 158 0.31 -15.35 11.92
N SER A 159 0.58 -16.30 12.81
CA SER A 159 1.76 -17.17 12.70
C SER A 159 1.75 -17.95 11.38
N LYS A 160 2.92 -18.13 10.76
CA LYS A 160 3.09 -19.02 9.59
C LYS A 160 2.93 -20.50 9.92
N LYS A 161 3.13 -20.87 11.19
CA LYS A 161 3.00 -22.26 11.62
C LYS A 161 1.50 -22.61 11.67
N ARG A 162 1.11 -23.56 10.84
CA ARG A 162 -0.18 -24.25 10.92
C ARG A 162 -0.22 -25.14 12.15
#